data_AF-A0A258CCB9-F1
#
_entry.id   AF-A0A258CCB9-F1
#
_cell.length_a   1.000
_cell.length_b   1.000
_cell.length_c   1.000
_cell.angle_alpha   90.00
_cell.angle_beta   90.00
_cell.angle_gamma   90.00
#
_symmetry.space_group_name_H-M   'P 1'
#
loop_
_entity.id
_entity.type
_entity.pdbx_description
1 polymer ?
#
loop_
_entity_poly.entity_id
_entity_poly.type
_entity_poly.pdbx_seq_one_letter_code
_entity_poly.pdbx_strand_id
1 'polypeptide(L)'
;MLDHYRLQLRDQLPVILRPLLPDDRERIIEAFRRLSPESTYFRFWTSFRGANPTFIDRLCAEDQGQHASWIIVIENNDDVPGVGGGSFWRMGEQADTAEVSFTVADEFQGQGAGTILLAAIWEHAY
;
A
#
# COMPACT_ATOMS: atom_id res chain seq x y z
N MET A 1 -0.35 13.58 -14.61
CA MET A 1 -0.45 12.18 -15.05
C MET A 1 -0.17 11.38 -13.79
N LEU A 2 -1.03 10.45 -13.36
CA LEU A 2 -0.68 9.63 -12.19
C LEU A 2 0.49 8.74 -12.62
N ASP A 3 1.68 9.05 -12.14
CA ASP A 3 2.89 8.34 -12.52
C ASP A 3 2.75 6.90 -12.06
N HIS A 4 2.77 5.98 -13.03
CA HIS A 4 2.83 4.55 -12.76
C HIS A 4 4.18 4.04 -13.25
N TYR A 5 4.82 3.22 -12.43
CA TYR A 5 6.13 2.67 -12.70
C TYR A 5 5.99 1.19 -13.01
N ARG A 6 6.51 0.77 -14.16
CA ARG A 6 6.70 -0.66 -14.48
C ARG A 6 8.02 -1.11 -13.88
N LEU A 7 7.95 -2.09 -12.99
CA LEU A 7 9.08 -2.59 -12.22
C LEU A 7 9.07 -4.13 -12.26
N GLN A 8 10.10 -4.73 -11.69
CA GLN A 8 10.17 -6.17 -11.44
C GLN A 8 10.52 -6.41 -9.98
N LEU A 9 9.90 -7.42 -9.38
CA LEU A 9 10.35 -7.95 -8.09
C LEU A 9 11.66 -8.72 -8.28
N ARG A 10 12.30 -9.13 -7.16
CA ARG A 10 13.58 -9.86 -7.19
C ARG A 10 13.52 -11.20 -7.92
N ASP A 11 12.35 -11.82 -7.97
CA ASP A 11 12.08 -13.07 -8.69
C ASP A 11 11.72 -12.84 -10.17
N GLN A 12 11.87 -11.60 -10.66
CA GLN A 12 11.54 -11.15 -12.01
C GLN A 12 10.04 -11.05 -12.31
N LEU A 13 9.16 -11.15 -11.31
CA LEU A 13 7.72 -10.92 -11.50
C LEU A 13 7.47 -9.46 -11.92
N PRO A 14 6.90 -9.20 -13.12
CA PRO A 14 6.56 -7.84 -13.55
C PRO A 14 5.40 -7.27 -12.74
N VAL A 15 5.58 -6.04 -12.25
CA VAL A 15 4.61 -5.34 -11.42
C VAL A 15 4.47 -3.88 -11.84
N ILE A 16 3.31 -3.30 -11.50
CA ILE A 16 3.03 -1.88 -11.63
C ILE A 16 2.93 -1.29 -10.24
N LEU A 17 3.74 -0.26 -9.97
CA LEU A 17 3.58 0.63 -8.82
C LEU A 17 2.78 1.86 -9.25
N ARG A 18 1.73 2.20 -8.51
CA ARG A 18 0.92 3.41 -8.76
C ARG A 18 0.26 3.92 -7.47
N PRO A 19 -0.23 5.17 -7.45
CA PRO A 19 -1.08 5.65 -6.38
C PRO A 19 -2.34 4.79 -6.23
N LEU A 20 -2.83 4.65 -5.00
CA LEU A 20 -4.16 4.11 -4.72
C LEU A 20 -5.24 5.10 -5.17
N LEU A 21 -6.34 4.56 -5.66
CA LEU A 21 -7.49 5.31 -6.15
C LEU A 21 -8.76 4.92 -5.38
N PRO A 22 -9.80 5.77 -5.38
CA PRO A 22 -11.11 5.42 -4.82
C PRO A 22 -11.65 4.07 -5.32
N ASP A 23 -11.41 3.74 -6.60
CA ASP A 23 -11.86 2.50 -7.23
C ASP A 23 -11.14 1.24 -6.69
N ASP A 24 -10.02 1.39 -5.96
CA ASP A 24 -9.30 0.27 -5.34
C ASP A 24 -9.93 -0.21 -4.02
N ARG A 25 -11.05 0.38 -3.61
CA ARG A 25 -11.69 0.09 -2.32
C ARG A 25 -11.92 -1.40 -2.07
N GLU A 26 -12.55 -2.09 -3.02
CA GLU A 26 -12.84 -3.53 -2.91
C GLU A 26 -11.55 -4.35 -2.91
N ARG A 27 -10.59 -3.93 -3.72
CA ARG A 27 -9.26 -4.54 -3.83
C ARG A 27 -8.50 -4.49 -2.51
N ILE A 28 -8.51 -3.37 -1.80
CA ILE A 28 -7.85 -3.23 -0.48
C ILE A 28 -8.53 -4.10 0.57
N ILE A 29 -9.87 -4.12 0.59
CA ILE A 29 -10.64 -4.96 1.52
C ILE A 29 -10.25 -6.43 1.33
N GLU A 30 -10.17 -6.88 0.08
CA GLU A 30 -9.78 -8.24 -0.26
C GLU A 30 -8.31 -8.51 0.09
N ALA A 31 -7.40 -7.57 -0.14
CA ALA A 31 -6.00 -7.69 0.25
C ALA A 31 -5.85 -7.90 1.77
N PHE A 32 -6.53 -7.08 2.59
CA PHE A 32 -6.49 -7.25 4.05
C PHE A 32 -7.14 -8.55 4.51
N ARG A 33 -8.19 -9.02 3.83
CA ARG A 33 -8.84 -10.31 4.13
C ARG A 33 -7.91 -11.50 3.88
N ARG A 34 -6.99 -11.39 2.92
CA ARG A 34 -6.05 -12.47 2.55
C ARG A 34 -4.78 -12.52 3.40
N LEU A 35 -4.51 -11.50 4.21
CA LEU A 35 -3.33 -11.47 5.08
C LEU A 35 -3.35 -12.60 6.09
N SER A 36 -2.18 -13.17 6.38
CA SER A 36 -2.02 -14.08 7.50
C SER A 36 -2.35 -13.38 8.84
N PRO A 37 -2.69 -14.14 9.90
CA PRO A 37 -2.89 -13.57 11.23
C PRO A 37 -1.68 -12.79 11.76
N GLU A 38 -0.47 -13.23 11.40
CA GLU A 38 0.79 -12.56 11.79
C GLU A 38 0.96 -11.23 11.07
N SER A 39 0.85 -11.21 9.73
CA SER A 39 0.91 -9.99 8.93
C SER A 39 -0.17 -8.98 9.33
N THR A 40 -1.38 -9.48 9.61
CA THR A 40 -2.49 -8.68 10.15
C THR A 40 -2.13 -8.04 11.50
N TYR A 41 -1.60 -8.84 12.42
CA TYR A 41 -1.23 -8.35 13.74
C TYR A 41 -0.14 -7.28 13.66
N PHE A 42 0.88 -7.47 12.83
CA PHE A 42 1.92 -6.45 12.65
C PHE A 42 1.40 -5.18 11.97
N ARG A 43 0.41 -5.30 11.10
CA ARG A 43 -0.15 -4.13 10.41
C ARG A 43 -1.11 -3.30 11.28
N PHE A 44 -1.87 -3.93 12.16
CA PHE A 44 -2.95 -3.26 12.90
C PHE A 44 -2.81 -3.33 14.42
N TRP A 45 -1.78 -4.01 14.95
CA TRP A 45 -1.64 -4.39 16.36
C TRP A 45 -2.86 -5.09 16.95
N THR A 46 -3.69 -5.69 16.10
CA THR A 46 -4.91 -6.39 16.46
C THR A 46 -5.29 -7.39 15.37
N SER A 47 -6.20 -8.30 15.67
CA SER A 47 -6.79 -9.15 14.65
C SER A 47 -7.73 -8.32 13.76
N PHE A 48 -7.65 -8.52 12.44
CA PHE A 48 -8.53 -7.86 11.49
C PHE A 48 -9.96 -8.39 11.68
N ARG A 49 -10.86 -7.52 12.15
CA ARG A 49 -12.29 -7.86 12.36
C ARG A 49 -13.19 -7.38 11.22
N GLY A 50 -12.58 -6.98 10.10
CA GLY A 50 -13.25 -6.35 8.97
C GLY A 50 -12.74 -4.93 8.72
N ALA A 51 -12.81 -4.50 7.47
CA ALA A 51 -12.34 -3.19 7.06
C ALA A 51 -13.29 -2.11 7.61
N ASN A 52 -12.77 -1.17 8.40
CA ASN A 52 -13.49 0.05 8.72
C ASN A 52 -13.68 0.86 7.41
N PRO A 53 -14.91 1.04 6.90
CA PRO A 53 -15.18 1.73 5.64
C PRO A 53 -14.49 3.10 5.55
N THR A 54 -14.61 3.90 6.61
CA THR A 54 -14.02 5.25 6.68
C THR A 54 -12.50 5.21 6.60
N PHE A 55 -11.85 4.19 7.16
CA PHE A 55 -10.40 4.03 7.05
C PHE A 55 -9.99 3.70 5.61
N ILE A 56 -10.72 2.81 4.93
CA ILE A 56 -10.42 2.48 3.53
C ILE A 56 -10.62 3.69 2.62
N ASP A 57 -11.73 4.41 2.80
CA ASP A 57 -12.03 5.59 1.99
C ASP A 57 -10.95 6.66 2.17
N ARG A 58 -10.47 6.85 3.40
CA ARG A 58 -9.32 7.73 3.70
C ARG A 58 -8.02 7.24 3.08
N LEU A 59 -7.74 5.95 3.12
CA LEU A 59 -6.53 5.36 2.54
C LEU A 59 -6.49 5.53 1.01
N CYS A 60 -7.65 5.51 0.34
CA CYS A 60 -7.77 5.71 -1.11
C CYS A 60 -7.79 7.18 -1.54
N ALA A 61 -7.91 8.13 -0.62
CA ALA A 61 -8.06 9.55 -0.93
C ALA A 61 -6.75 10.30 -0.67
N GLU A 62 -6.05 10.73 -1.72
CA GLU A 62 -4.93 11.65 -1.58
C GLU A 62 -5.39 12.97 -0.95
N ASP A 63 -4.58 13.52 -0.04
CA ASP A 63 -4.89 14.77 0.65
C ASP A 63 -3.75 15.78 0.52
N GLN A 64 -3.64 16.45 -0.63
CA GLN A 64 -2.79 17.63 -0.87
C GLN A 64 -1.38 17.57 -0.23
N GLY A 65 -0.70 16.41 -0.32
CA GLY A 65 0.62 16.19 0.27
C GLY A 65 0.66 15.92 1.78
N GLN A 66 -0.47 15.94 2.48
CA GLN A 66 -0.62 15.45 3.87
C GLN A 66 -0.70 13.94 3.93
N HIS A 67 -1.30 13.31 2.92
CA HIS A 67 -1.43 11.87 2.81
C HIS A 67 -1.38 11.43 1.36
N ALA A 68 -0.65 10.35 1.10
CA ALA A 68 -0.78 9.57 -0.11
C ALA A 68 -0.56 8.08 0.19
N SER A 69 -1.17 7.25 -0.65
CA SER A 69 -1.01 5.80 -0.59
C SER A 69 -0.67 5.24 -1.97
N TRP A 70 0.11 4.16 -1.96
CA TRP A 70 0.63 3.47 -3.14
C TRP A 70 0.30 1.99 -3.07
N ILE A 71 0.13 1.39 -4.24
CA ILE A 71 -0.10 -0.04 -4.41
C ILE A 71 0.84 -0.60 -5.48
N ILE A 72 1.32 -1.82 -5.24
CA ILE A 72 1.98 -2.65 -6.23
C ILE A 72 0.99 -3.72 -6.67
N VAL A 73 0.75 -3.81 -7.97
CA VAL A 73 -0.16 -4.77 -8.60
C VAL A 73 0.58 -5.56 -9.67
N ILE A 74 0.14 -6.79 -9.93
CA ILE A 74 0.68 -7.57 -11.05
C ILE A 74 0.04 -7.05 -12.34
N GLU A 75 0.87 -6.81 -13.37
CA GLU A 75 0.36 -6.33 -14.66
C GLU A 75 -0.59 -7.38 -15.27
N ASN A 76 -1.80 -6.94 -15.66
CA ASN A 76 -2.85 -7.76 -16.27
C ASN A 76 -3.33 -8.97 -15.42
N ASN A 77 -3.28 -8.86 -14.08
CA ASN A 77 -3.81 -9.90 -13.19
C ASN A 77 -4.65 -9.28 -12.06
N ASP A 78 -5.97 -9.48 -12.15
CA ASP A 78 -6.94 -8.99 -11.16
C ASP A 78 -7.31 -10.04 -10.09
N ASP A 79 -6.85 -11.29 -10.23
CA ASP A 79 -7.09 -12.35 -9.23
C ASP A 79 -6.28 -12.12 -7.94
N VAL A 80 -5.16 -11.39 -8.08
CA VAL A 80 -4.32 -10.94 -6.98
C VAL A 80 -4.70 -9.50 -6.63
N PRO A 81 -5.28 -9.23 -5.45
CA PRO A 81 -5.71 -7.88 -5.08
C PRO A 81 -4.53 -6.92 -4.96
N GLY A 82 -3.33 -7.40 -4.64
CA GLY A 82 -2.13 -6.58 -4.65
C GLY A 82 -0.94 -7.35 -4.09
N VAL A 83 0.24 -6.99 -4.57
CA VAL A 83 1.53 -7.49 -4.06
C VAL A 83 1.85 -6.83 -2.73
N GLY A 84 1.56 -5.53 -2.62
CA GLY A 84 1.73 -4.77 -1.39
C GLY A 84 1.21 -3.35 -1.53
N GLY A 85 1.03 -2.69 -0.40
CA GLY A 85 0.63 -1.29 -0.32
C GLY A 85 1.38 -0.55 0.76
N GLY A 86 1.53 0.76 0.58
CA GLY A 86 2.20 1.63 1.53
C GLY A 86 1.57 3.01 1.55
N SER A 87 1.65 3.69 2.68
CA SER A 87 1.17 5.05 2.80
C SER A 87 1.95 5.86 3.82
N PHE A 88 1.87 7.18 3.67
CA PHE A 88 2.37 8.10 4.67
C PHE A 88 1.27 9.04 5.15
N TRP A 89 1.38 9.52 6.38
CA TRP A 89 0.49 10.52 6.98
C TRP A 89 1.35 11.58 7.68
N ARG A 90 1.26 12.84 7.25
CA ARG A 90 1.97 13.93 7.93
C ARG A 90 1.40 14.15 9.33
N MET A 91 2.30 14.41 10.27
CA MET A 91 1.99 14.54 11.68
C MET A 91 1.75 16.02 12.03
N GLY A 92 0.55 16.53 11.75
CA GLY A 92 0.03 17.80 12.28
C GLY A 92 1.05 18.96 12.32
N GLU A 93 1.23 19.57 13.50
CA GLU A 93 2.08 20.76 13.74
C GLU A 93 3.57 20.61 13.31
N GLN A 94 4.01 19.41 12.95
CA GLN A 94 5.35 19.12 12.42
C GLN A 94 5.28 18.83 10.92
N ALA A 95 5.35 19.89 10.11
CA ALA A 95 5.22 19.80 8.65
C ALA A 95 6.27 18.89 7.97
N ASP A 96 7.38 18.59 8.65
CA ASP A 96 8.51 17.80 8.16
C ASP A 96 8.50 16.33 8.61
N THR A 97 7.50 15.91 9.40
CA THR A 97 7.43 14.56 9.97
C THR A 97 6.20 13.82 9.44
N ALA A 98 6.39 12.58 9.01
CA ALA A 98 5.31 11.70 8.57
C ALA A 98 5.42 10.30 9.17
N GLU A 99 4.29 9.73 9.57
CA GLU A 99 4.19 8.30 9.87
C GLU A 99 4.10 7.54 8.55
N VAL A 100 4.83 6.42 8.44
CA VAL A 100 4.78 5.53 7.27
C VAL A 100 4.30 4.15 7.66
N SER A 101 3.56 3.50 6.78
CA SER A 101 3.05 2.14 6.97
C SER A 101 3.18 1.35 5.68
N PHE A 102 3.52 0.07 5.79
CA PHE A 102 3.66 -0.84 4.66
C PHE A 102 3.00 -2.16 4.95
N THR A 103 2.51 -2.83 3.91
CA THR A 103 2.02 -4.20 3.98
C THR A 103 2.35 -4.90 2.67
N VAL A 104 2.95 -6.08 2.77
CA VAL A 104 3.23 -6.94 1.62
C VAL A 104 2.45 -8.23 1.82
N ALA A 105 1.68 -8.64 0.83
CA ALA A 105 0.94 -9.88 0.88
C ALA A 105 1.91 -11.05 1.07
N ASP A 106 1.52 -12.00 1.92
CA ASP A 106 2.42 -13.02 2.49
C ASP A 106 3.21 -13.78 1.42
N GLU A 107 2.59 -14.09 0.28
CA GLU A 107 3.21 -14.82 -0.84
C GLU A 107 4.30 -14.03 -1.59
N PHE A 108 4.35 -12.70 -1.46
CA PHE A 108 5.33 -11.83 -2.12
C PHE A 108 6.38 -11.24 -1.16
N GLN A 109 6.37 -11.66 0.10
CA GLN A 109 7.37 -11.23 1.08
C GLN A 109 8.77 -11.73 0.69
N GLY A 110 9.81 -10.98 1.09
CA GLY A 110 11.20 -11.30 0.74
C GLY A 110 11.61 -10.99 -0.71
N GLN A 111 10.67 -10.60 -1.57
CA GLN A 111 10.91 -10.37 -3.00
C GLN A 111 11.15 -8.89 -3.37
N GLY A 112 11.29 -8.00 -2.39
CA GLY A 112 11.67 -6.60 -2.61
C GLY A 112 10.50 -5.60 -2.76
N ALA A 113 9.25 -6.05 -2.70
CA ALA A 113 8.07 -5.16 -2.76
C ALA A 113 8.09 -4.05 -1.69
N GLY A 114 8.48 -4.37 -0.45
CA GLY A 114 8.61 -3.38 0.62
C GLY A 114 9.66 -2.30 0.33
N THR A 115 10.76 -2.65 -0.34
CA THR A 115 11.80 -1.69 -0.75
C THR A 115 11.28 -0.74 -1.83
N ILE A 116 10.54 -1.26 -2.80
CA ILE A 116 9.90 -0.45 -3.85
C ILE A 116 8.92 0.55 -3.21
N LEU A 117 8.08 0.09 -2.28
CA LEU A 117 7.12 0.96 -1.57
C LEU A 117 7.83 2.04 -0.74
N LEU A 118 8.90 1.69 -0.03
CA LEU A 118 9.68 2.66 0.75
C LEU A 118 10.26 3.76 -0.15
N ALA A 119 10.83 3.39 -1.30
CA ALA A 119 11.34 4.36 -2.27
C ALA A 119 10.23 5.26 -2.81
N ALA A 120 9.08 4.69 -3.16
CA ALA A 120 7.92 5.46 -3.64
C ALA A 120 7.45 6.50 -2.60
N ILE A 121 7.36 6.09 -1.33
CA ILE A 121 6.97 7.00 -0.25
C ILE A 121 8.04 8.06 -0.02
N TRP A 122 9.31 7.69 -0.02
CA TRP A 122 10.42 8.64 0.18
C TRP A 122 10.38 9.78 -0.85
N GLU A 123 10.20 9.44 -2.13
CA GLU A 123 10.13 10.43 -3.23
C GLU A 123 8.89 11.37 -3.15
N HIS A 124 7.82 10.97 -2.46
CA HIS A 124 6.57 11.76 -2.41
C HIS A 124 6.35 12.46 -1.06
N ALA A 125 6.97 11.96 0.01
CA ALA A 125 6.87 12.56 1.34
C ALA A 125 7.95 13.64 1.58
N TYR A 126 9.02 13.65 0.79
CA TYR A 126 10.11 14.63 0.86
C TYR A 126 10.00 15.65 -0.27
#